data_AF-A0A9D1ADG7-F1
#
_entry.id   AF-A0A9D1ADG7-F1
#
_cell.length_a   1.000
_cell.length_b   1.000
_cell.length_c   1.000
_cell.angle_alpha   90.00
_cell.angle_beta   90.00
_cell.angle_gamma   90.00
#
_symmetry.space_group_name_H-M   'P 1'
#
loop_
_entity.id
_entity.type
_entity.pdbx_description
1 polymer ?
#
loop_
_entity_poly.entity_id
_entity_poly.type
_entity_poly.pdbx_seq_one_letter_code
_entity_poly.pdbx_strand_id
1 'polypeptide(L)'
;MAWVVQTFPEAVVDFYSSIQNAISWSSNSDYYVLINRFGKEGFNSWTAQLGSPDIVLSDGSFGAISCRNFTRLWLNIYDYLMSGDESADTIMEFYNGTEESCIYETLGDEYMVYSKARWYFEGEDSYYTVQNDAGIVMKGMNSYILTILSDAYERLDLLDSVVEAMDQAHTELVEQTA
;
A
#
# COMPACT_ATOMS: atom_id res chain seq x y z
N MET A 1 6.02 4.58 -0.20
CA MET A 1 6.63 5.93 -0.06
C MET A 1 6.41 6.52 1.32
N ALA A 2 5.37 6.13 2.07
CA ALA A 2 5.20 6.51 3.48
C ALA A 2 6.49 6.46 4.33
N TRP A 3 7.33 5.41 4.19
CA TRP A 3 8.60 5.32 4.92
C TRP A 3 9.54 6.50 4.69
N VAL A 4 9.59 7.05 3.46
CA VAL A 4 10.44 8.19 3.10
C VAL A 4 9.98 9.39 3.90
N VAL A 5 8.68 9.68 3.88
CA VAL A 5 8.11 10.87 4.53
C VAL A 5 8.11 10.73 6.04
N GLN A 6 7.82 9.55 6.56
CA GLN A 6 7.90 9.24 7.99
C GLN A 6 9.33 9.40 8.52
N THR A 7 10.36 9.10 7.71
CA THR A 7 11.77 9.23 8.12
C THR A 7 12.34 10.63 7.85
N PHE A 8 11.88 11.28 6.78
CA PHE A 8 12.34 12.57 6.26
C PHE A 8 11.13 13.46 5.95
N PRO A 9 10.49 14.08 6.95
CA PRO A 9 9.26 14.86 6.74
C PRO A 9 9.43 15.99 5.73
N GLU A 10 10.62 16.59 5.63
CA GLU A 10 10.95 17.61 4.64
C GLU A 10 10.83 17.14 3.19
N ALA A 11 10.90 15.82 2.95
CA ALA A 11 10.75 15.23 1.63
C ALA A 11 9.38 15.52 1.01
N VAL A 12 8.34 15.74 1.84
CA VAL A 12 7.01 16.08 1.33
C VAL A 12 6.99 17.41 0.59
N VAL A 13 7.89 18.34 0.94
CA VAL A 13 8.04 19.63 0.27
C VAL A 13 8.99 19.49 -0.92
N ASP A 14 10.16 18.92 -0.71
CA ASP A 14 11.23 18.87 -1.72
C ASP A 14 10.93 17.90 -2.86
N PHE A 15 10.11 16.86 -2.62
CA PHE A 15 9.79 15.79 -3.57
C PHE A 15 8.29 15.54 -3.71
N TYR A 16 7.45 16.54 -3.43
CA TYR A 16 5.98 16.45 -3.47
C TYR A 16 5.45 15.68 -4.70
N SER A 17 5.81 16.14 -5.91
CA SER A 17 5.32 15.54 -7.15
C SER A 17 5.82 14.11 -7.35
N SER A 18 7.05 13.81 -6.98
CA SER A 18 7.57 12.44 -7.10
C SER A 18 6.89 11.50 -6.10
N ILE A 19 6.61 11.97 -4.88
CA ILE A 19 5.87 11.19 -3.88
C ILE A 19 4.45 10.94 -4.38
N GLN A 20 3.75 11.98 -4.83
CA GLN A 20 2.39 11.88 -5.36
C GLN A 20 2.34 10.92 -6.56
N ASN A 21 3.25 11.06 -7.52
CA ASN A 21 3.26 10.23 -8.73
C ASN A 21 3.58 8.76 -8.42
N ALA A 22 4.53 8.50 -7.52
CA ALA A 22 4.87 7.13 -7.14
C ALA A 22 3.73 6.43 -6.39
N ILE A 23 2.91 7.18 -5.64
CA ILE A 23 1.74 6.64 -4.93
C ILE A 23 0.52 6.57 -5.85
N SER A 24 0.03 7.72 -6.33
CA SER A 24 -1.26 7.82 -7.04
C SER A 24 -1.22 7.14 -8.40
N TRP A 25 -0.14 7.37 -9.15
CA TRP A 25 0.02 6.99 -10.57
C TRP A 25 1.07 5.90 -10.78
N SER A 26 1.52 5.26 -9.70
CA SER A 26 2.49 4.16 -9.73
C SER A 26 3.77 4.44 -10.55
N SER A 27 4.23 5.70 -10.60
CA SER A 27 5.37 6.12 -11.43
C SER A 27 6.67 5.47 -10.97
N ASN A 28 7.17 4.51 -11.77
CA ASN A 28 8.44 3.85 -11.50
C ASN A 28 9.61 4.84 -11.56
N SER A 29 9.61 5.82 -12.48
CA SER A 29 10.69 6.81 -12.56
C SER A 29 10.79 7.65 -11.29
N ASP A 30 9.65 8.11 -10.76
CA ASP A 30 9.63 8.90 -9.53
C ASP A 30 9.99 8.04 -8.31
N TYR A 31 9.52 6.79 -8.27
CA TYR A 31 9.94 5.81 -7.27
C TYR A 31 11.47 5.65 -7.26
N TYR A 32 12.11 5.46 -8.41
CA TYR A 32 13.56 5.32 -8.49
C TYR A 32 14.29 6.61 -8.10
N VAL A 33 13.77 7.80 -8.41
CA VAL A 33 14.32 9.07 -7.91
C VAL A 33 14.36 9.06 -6.38
N LEU A 34 13.26 8.69 -5.73
CA LEU A 34 13.15 8.67 -4.28
C LEU A 34 14.06 7.61 -3.64
N ILE A 35 14.05 6.37 -4.14
CA ILE A 35 14.90 5.29 -3.60
C ILE A 35 16.39 5.61 -3.78
N ASN A 36 16.79 6.18 -4.93
CA ASN A 36 18.18 6.57 -5.16
C ASN A 36 18.61 7.76 -4.30
N ARG A 37 17.68 8.65 -3.94
CA ARG A 37 17.95 9.83 -3.09
C ARG A 37 18.07 9.48 -1.62
N PHE A 38 17.11 8.73 -1.08
CA PHE A 38 17.00 8.44 0.36
C PHE A 38 17.65 7.11 0.76
N GLY A 39 18.05 6.30 -0.22
CA GLY A 39 18.85 5.09 -0.02
C GLY A 39 18.03 3.87 0.37
N LYS A 40 18.46 2.71 -0.12
CA LYS A 40 17.84 1.40 0.16
C LYS A 40 18.02 0.96 1.61
N GLU A 41 19.14 1.34 2.23
CA GLU A 41 19.43 1.03 3.64
C GLU A 41 18.40 1.67 4.60
N GLY A 42 17.89 2.86 4.27
CA GLY A 42 16.83 3.51 5.05
C GLY A 42 15.56 2.68 5.06
N PHE A 43 15.09 2.23 3.89
CA PHE A 43 13.94 1.33 3.79
C PHE A 43 14.18 0.01 4.53
N ASN A 44 15.33 -0.64 4.32
CA ASN A 44 15.64 -1.93 4.97
C ASN A 44 15.70 -1.79 6.49
N SER A 45 16.23 -0.66 6.99
CA SER A 45 16.26 -0.38 8.43
C SER A 45 14.85 -0.12 8.98
N TRP A 46 14.00 0.56 8.21
CA TRP A 46 12.61 0.83 8.57
C TRP A 46 11.81 -0.49 8.64
N THR A 47 11.89 -1.36 7.63
CA THR A 47 11.18 -2.66 7.64
C THR A 47 11.68 -3.58 8.77
N ALA A 48 12.97 -3.57 9.08
CA ALA A 48 13.53 -4.32 10.20
C ALA A 48 12.99 -3.85 11.56
N GLN A 49 12.84 -2.54 11.77
CA GLN A 49 12.26 -1.97 12.99
C GLN A 49 10.79 -2.38 13.19
N LEU A 50 10.07 -2.60 12.09
CA LEU A 50 8.68 -3.11 12.09
C LEU A 50 8.60 -4.64 12.26
N GLY A 51 9.72 -5.31 12.58
CA GLY A 51 9.77 -6.77 12.72
C GLY A 51 9.61 -7.53 11.40
N SER A 52 9.90 -6.88 10.26
CA SER A 52 9.87 -7.46 8.92
C SER A 52 11.23 -7.36 8.21
N PRO A 53 12.33 -7.87 8.82
CA PRO A 53 13.69 -7.71 8.28
C PRO A 53 13.92 -8.39 6.94
N ASP A 54 13.06 -9.35 6.57
CA ASP A 54 13.15 -10.08 5.31
C ASP A 54 12.64 -9.24 4.11
N ILE A 55 11.96 -8.10 4.36
CA ILE A 55 11.58 -7.17 3.31
C ILE A 55 12.77 -6.24 3.05
N VAL A 56 13.52 -6.54 2.01
CA VAL A 56 14.68 -5.75 1.58
C VAL A 56 14.55 -5.27 0.15
N LEU A 57 14.98 -4.03 -0.11
CA LEU A 57 15.23 -3.55 -1.47
C LEU A 57 16.60 -4.06 -1.93
N SER A 58 16.60 -4.80 -3.04
CA SER A 58 17.81 -5.28 -3.72
C SER A 58 18.20 -4.34 -4.88
N ASP A 59 19.19 -4.73 -5.70
CA ASP A 59 19.64 -3.93 -6.84
C ASP A 59 18.52 -3.61 -7.86
N GLY A 60 17.53 -4.51 -8.01
CA GLY A 60 16.32 -4.28 -8.82
C GLY A 60 15.29 -3.31 -8.22
N SER A 61 15.48 -2.90 -6.96
CA SER A 61 14.64 -1.97 -6.19
C SER A 61 13.20 -2.43 -5.96
N PHE A 62 12.94 -3.72 -5.97
CA PHE A 62 11.72 -4.31 -5.41
C PHE A 62 12.08 -5.55 -4.59
N GLY A 63 11.41 -5.73 -3.45
CA GLY A 63 11.57 -6.89 -2.58
C GLY A 63 10.43 -7.89 -2.74
N ALA A 64 10.72 -9.16 -2.51
CA ALA A 64 9.69 -10.16 -2.26
C ALA A 64 9.00 -9.84 -0.93
N ILE A 65 7.70 -10.08 -0.86
CA ILE A 65 6.91 -9.77 0.34
C ILE A 65 5.85 -10.85 0.57
N SER A 66 5.65 -11.23 1.83
CA SER A 66 4.54 -12.08 2.23
C SER A 66 3.33 -11.24 2.60
N CYS A 67 2.12 -11.78 2.47
CA CYS A 67 0.89 -11.06 2.83
C CYS A 67 0.97 -10.56 4.29
N ARG A 68 1.43 -11.42 5.21
CA ARG A 68 1.65 -11.06 6.62
C ARG A 68 2.57 -9.85 6.79
N ASN A 69 3.73 -9.83 6.14
CA ASN A 69 4.65 -8.71 6.31
C ASN A 69 4.12 -7.46 5.58
N PHE A 70 3.39 -7.61 4.48
CA PHE A 70 2.75 -6.47 3.82
C PHE A 70 1.67 -5.83 4.69
N THR A 71 0.83 -6.63 5.35
CA THR A 71 -0.12 -6.15 6.36
C THR A 71 0.59 -5.44 7.51
N ARG A 72 1.77 -5.91 7.97
CA ARG A 72 2.55 -5.21 8.99
C ARG A 72 3.03 -3.84 8.55
N LEU A 73 3.49 -3.71 7.30
CA LEU A 73 3.84 -2.40 6.76
C LEU A 73 2.63 -1.47 6.75
N TRP A 74 1.47 -1.98 6.32
CA TRP A 74 0.24 -1.20 6.30
C TRP A 74 -0.29 -0.85 7.69
N LEU A 75 -0.08 -1.67 8.71
CA LEU A 75 -0.38 -1.31 10.11
C LEU A 75 0.42 -0.08 10.53
N ASN A 76 1.72 -0.05 10.22
CA ASN A 76 2.53 1.13 10.51
C ASN A 76 2.15 2.34 9.64
N ILE A 77 1.77 2.12 8.38
CA ILE A 77 1.26 3.20 7.52
C ILE A 77 -0.04 3.77 8.09
N TYR A 78 -0.95 2.93 8.57
CA TYR A 78 -2.18 3.36 9.23
C TYR A 78 -1.86 4.22 10.45
N ASP A 79 -1.01 3.73 11.36
CA ASP A 79 -0.63 4.49 12.57
C ASP A 79 -0.01 5.84 12.21
N TYR A 80 0.82 5.89 11.16
CA TYR A 80 1.43 7.12 10.68
C TYR A 80 0.41 8.09 10.04
N LEU A 81 -0.40 7.62 9.09
CA LEU A 81 -1.40 8.43 8.41
C LEU A 81 -2.49 8.96 9.36
N MET A 82 -2.77 8.22 10.45
CA MET A 82 -3.74 8.63 11.47
C MET A 82 -3.11 9.38 12.66
N SER A 83 -1.81 9.69 12.60
CA SER A 83 -1.09 10.31 13.72
C SER A 83 -1.42 11.79 13.96
N GLY A 84 -1.98 12.48 12.96
CA GLY A 84 -2.15 13.94 12.95
C GLY A 84 -0.84 14.71 12.71
N ASP A 85 0.19 14.03 12.21
CA ASP A 85 1.43 14.66 11.75
C ASP A 85 1.19 15.39 10.41
N GLU A 86 1.68 16.62 10.28
CA GLU A 86 1.45 17.46 9.10
C GLU A 86 1.98 16.81 7.80
N SER A 87 3.09 16.08 7.87
CA SER A 87 3.65 15.38 6.71
C SER A 87 2.81 14.16 6.33
N ALA A 88 2.18 13.51 7.31
CA ALA A 88 1.25 12.41 7.10
C ALA A 88 -0.05 12.90 6.45
N ASP A 89 -0.63 13.97 6.99
CA ASP A 89 -1.83 14.63 6.46
C ASP A 89 -1.63 15.04 5.00
N THR A 90 -0.44 15.55 4.67
CA THR A 90 -0.12 16.00 3.30
C THR A 90 -0.11 14.85 2.29
N ILE A 91 0.31 13.65 2.67
CA ILE A 91 0.41 12.51 1.74
C ILE A 91 -0.78 11.56 1.79
N MET A 92 -1.64 11.67 2.80
CA MET A 92 -2.75 10.73 2.99
C MET A 92 -3.66 10.67 1.76
N GLU A 93 -4.00 11.81 1.18
CA GLU A 93 -4.87 11.89 -0.01
C GLU A 93 -4.25 11.28 -1.26
N PHE A 94 -2.93 11.10 -1.33
CA PHE A 94 -2.31 10.41 -2.47
C PHE A 94 -2.64 8.93 -2.53
N TYR A 95 -3.02 8.34 -1.39
CA TYR A 95 -3.45 6.95 -1.31
C TYR A 95 -4.93 6.77 -1.65
N ASN A 96 -5.70 7.86 -1.83
CA ASN A 96 -7.10 7.78 -2.19
C ASN A 96 -7.25 7.61 -3.71
N GLY A 97 -7.94 6.57 -4.16
CA GLY A 97 -8.19 6.33 -5.58
C GLY A 97 -6.94 6.04 -6.42
N THR A 98 -5.97 5.29 -5.87
CA THR A 98 -4.76 4.92 -6.62
C THR A 98 -5.08 4.01 -7.81
N GLU A 99 -4.29 4.13 -8.88
CA GLU A 99 -4.45 3.29 -10.07
C GLU A 99 -4.43 1.79 -9.74
N GLU A 100 -5.34 1.04 -10.39
CA GLU A 100 -5.44 -0.42 -10.36
C GLU A 100 -5.76 -1.02 -8.96
N SER A 101 -6.31 -0.21 -8.05
CA SER A 101 -6.71 -0.66 -6.72
C SER A 101 -8.09 -1.30 -6.72
N CYS A 102 -8.13 -2.63 -6.67
CA CYS A 102 -9.38 -3.38 -6.50
C CYS A 102 -10.11 -3.04 -5.18
N ILE A 103 -9.37 -2.70 -4.12
CA ILE A 103 -9.98 -2.31 -2.84
C ILE A 103 -10.76 -1.01 -3.03
N TYR A 104 -10.17 0.00 -3.68
CA TYR A 104 -10.83 1.26 -3.95
C TYR A 104 -11.98 1.09 -4.97
N GLU A 105 -11.76 0.34 -6.05
CA GLU A 105 -12.81 0.09 -7.05
C GLU A 105 -14.05 -0.57 -6.44
N THR A 106 -13.87 -1.50 -5.50
CA THR A 106 -14.98 -2.20 -4.87
C THR A 106 -15.67 -1.38 -3.78
N LEU A 107 -14.90 -0.66 -2.95
CA LEU A 107 -15.39 -0.08 -1.70
C LEU A 107 -15.38 1.45 -1.66
N GLY A 108 -14.77 2.12 -2.63
CA GLY A 108 -14.55 3.57 -2.64
C GLY A 108 -15.82 4.41 -2.77
N ASP A 109 -16.91 3.83 -3.29
CA ASP A 109 -18.23 4.47 -3.34
C ASP A 109 -18.94 4.45 -1.98
N GLU A 110 -18.57 3.53 -1.08
CA GLU A 110 -19.21 3.35 0.24
C GLU A 110 -18.35 3.88 1.39
N TYR A 111 -17.04 3.68 1.31
CA TYR A 111 -16.08 4.03 2.35
C TYR A 111 -14.96 4.91 1.80
N MET A 112 -14.35 5.69 2.68
CA MET A 112 -13.06 6.30 2.35
C MET A 112 -11.98 5.20 2.35
N VAL A 113 -11.25 5.07 1.25
CA VAL A 113 -10.24 4.01 1.06
C VAL A 113 -8.91 4.64 0.70
N TYR A 114 -7.87 4.29 1.47
CA TYR A 114 -6.48 4.65 1.21
C TYR A 114 -5.70 3.38 0.85
N SER A 115 -5.36 3.19 -0.41
CA SER A 115 -4.79 1.94 -0.93
C SER A 115 -3.59 2.17 -1.84
N LYS A 116 -2.85 1.10 -2.15
CA LYS A 116 -1.86 1.12 -3.23
C LYS A 116 -1.75 -0.26 -3.87
N ALA A 117 -2.17 -0.33 -5.12
CA ALA A 117 -1.99 -1.52 -5.94
C ALA A 117 -0.53 -1.70 -6.38
N ARG A 118 -0.18 -2.94 -6.69
CA ARG A 118 1.07 -3.32 -7.36
C ARG A 118 0.80 -4.50 -8.29
N TRP A 119 1.25 -4.37 -9.52
CA TRP A 119 1.31 -5.48 -10.46
C TRP A 119 2.73 -5.77 -10.91
N TYR A 120 2.94 -6.98 -11.40
CA TYR A 120 4.15 -7.37 -12.08
C TYR A 120 3.81 -8.29 -13.23
N PHE A 121 4.32 -7.95 -14.42
CA PHE A 121 4.11 -8.70 -15.64
C PHE A 121 5.44 -8.83 -16.39
N GLU A 122 5.79 -10.06 -16.76
CA GLU A 122 7.03 -10.41 -17.47
C GLU A 122 6.75 -11.05 -18.86
N GLY A 123 5.74 -10.56 -19.58
CA GLY A 123 5.40 -11.05 -20.92
C GLY A 123 4.48 -12.27 -20.95
N GLU A 124 4.03 -12.64 -22.17
CA GLU A 124 3.00 -13.66 -22.43
C GLU A 124 3.36 -15.08 -21.93
N ASP A 125 4.63 -15.37 -21.66
CA ASP A 125 5.13 -16.66 -21.15
C ASP A 125 5.72 -16.58 -19.72
N SER A 126 5.38 -15.51 -18.98
CA SER A 126 5.85 -15.29 -17.61
C SER A 126 5.36 -16.36 -16.63
N TYR A 127 6.27 -16.86 -15.78
CA TYR A 127 5.93 -17.73 -14.64
C TYR A 127 5.27 -16.96 -13.48
N TYR A 128 5.33 -15.62 -13.51
CA TYR A 128 4.87 -14.74 -12.43
C TYR A 128 4.14 -13.52 -13.02
N THR A 129 2.82 -13.63 -13.12
CA THR A 129 1.92 -12.48 -13.23
C THR A 129 1.25 -12.29 -11.88
N VAL A 130 1.41 -11.13 -11.26
CA VAL A 130 0.78 -10.86 -9.95
C VAL A 130 0.03 -9.55 -9.98
N GLN A 131 -1.10 -9.52 -9.29
CA GLN A 131 -1.86 -8.33 -8.96
C GLN A 131 -2.08 -8.34 -7.46
N ASN A 132 -1.55 -7.32 -6.81
CA ASN A 132 -1.58 -7.16 -5.37
C ASN A 132 -2.19 -5.81 -5.03
N ASP A 133 -2.85 -5.72 -3.90
CA ASP A 133 -3.35 -4.47 -3.36
C ASP A 133 -3.29 -4.53 -1.84
N ALA A 134 -3.15 -3.38 -1.20
CA ALA A 134 -3.34 -3.26 0.22
C ALA A 134 -3.75 -1.83 0.56
N GLY A 135 -4.53 -1.70 1.61
CA GLY A 135 -5.10 -0.42 1.97
C GLY A 135 -5.83 -0.41 3.29
N ILE A 136 -6.24 0.79 3.66
CA ILE A 136 -7.03 1.12 4.83
C ILE A 136 -8.45 1.41 4.34
N VAL A 137 -9.43 0.72 4.93
CA VAL A 137 -10.85 0.99 4.70
C VAL A 137 -11.42 1.69 5.94
N MET A 138 -11.84 2.93 5.76
CA MET A 138 -12.35 3.77 6.85
C MET A 138 -13.83 3.48 7.11
N LYS A 139 -14.10 2.47 7.95
CA LYS A 139 -15.44 2.00 8.32
C LYS A 139 -15.85 2.48 9.72
N GLY A 140 -15.75 3.79 9.93
CA GLY A 140 -16.03 4.43 11.23
C GLY A 140 -15.14 3.90 12.35
N MET A 141 -15.73 3.51 13.48
CA MET A 141 -15.00 2.92 14.62
C MET A 141 -14.40 1.54 14.32
N ASN A 142 -14.78 0.92 13.20
CA ASN A 142 -14.36 -0.43 12.81
C ASN A 142 -13.51 -0.38 11.54
N SER A 143 -12.66 0.63 11.41
CA SER A 143 -11.73 0.74 10.27
C SER A 143 -10.72 -0.42 10.30
N TYR A 144 -10.36 -0.93 9.13
CA TYR A 144 -9.52 -2.11 9.01
C TYR A 144 -8.51 -1.99 7.86
N ILE A 145 -7.52 -2.87 7.89
CA ILE A 145 -6.53 -3.02 6.82
C ILE A 145 -6.85 -4.29 6.04
N LEU A 146 -6.89 -4.16 4.72
CA LEU A 146 -7.02 -5.27 3.80
C LEU A 146 -5.74 -5.40 2.98
N THR A 147 -5.25 -6.63 2.84
CA THR A 147 -4.07 -6.97 2.04
C THR A 147 -4.39 -8.15 1.16
N ILE A 148 -4.17 -7.98 -0.14
CA ILE A 148 -4.38 -8.99 -1.18
C ILE A 148 -3.05 -9.21 -1.88
N LEU A 149 -2.54 -10.45 -1.84
CA LEU A 149 -1.48 -10.90 -2.74
C LEU A 149 -2.05 -12.00 -3.63
N SER A 150 -2.05 -11.80 -4.95
CA SER A 150 -2.71 -12.70 -5.90
C SER A 150 -1.91 -12.84 -7.20
N ASP A 151 -2.05 -14.00 -7.83
CA ASP A 151 -1.60 -14.28 -9.20
C ASP A 151 -2.72 -14.06 -10.25
N ALA A 152 -3.90 -13.60 -9.82
CA ALA A 152 -5.03 -13.27 -10.67
C ALA A 152 -4.84 -11.92 -11.40
N TYR A 153 -3.77 -11.82 -12.19
CA TYR A 153 -3.46 -10.64 -13.00
C TYR A 153 -4.53 -10.33 -14.04
N GLU A 154 -4.88 -9.05 -14.20
CA GLU A 154 -5.98 -8.56 -15.07
C GLU A 154 -7.36 -9.17 -14.78
N ARG A 155 -7.54 -9.76 -13.60
CA ARG A 155 -8.80 -10.35 -13.13
C ARG A 155 -9.35 -9.56 -11.94
N LEU A 156 -9.50 -8.25 -12.14
CA LEU A 156 -10.09 -7.35 -11.14
C LEU A 156 -11.46 -7.87 -10.68
N ASP A 157 -12.27 -8.45 -11.59
CA ASP A 157 -13.53 -9.11 -11.27
C ASP A 157 -13.44 -10.17 -10.15
N LEU A 158 -12.35 -10.96 -10.14
CA LEU A 158 -12.10 -11.94 -9.09
C LEU A 158 -11.59 -11.30 -7.80
N LEU A 159 -10.78 -10.25 -7.92
CA LEU A 159 -10.24 -9.54 -6.77
C LEU A 159 -11.34 -8.74 -6.06
N ASP A 160 -12.23 -8.10 -6.79
CA ASP A 160 -13.38 -7.35 -6.28
C ASP A 160 -14.30 -8.28 -5.47
N SER A 161 -14.60 -9.46 -6.02
CA SER A 161 -15.36 -10.50 -5.31
C SER A 161 -14.69 -10.92 -3.99
N VAL A 162 -13.36 -10.95 -3.94
CA VAL A 162 -12.61 -11.22 -2.70
C VAL A 162 -12.69 -10.02 -1.75
N VAL A 163 -12.58 -8.78 -2.24
CA VAL A 163 -12.72 -7.57 -1.42
C VAL A 163 -14.11 -7.52 -0.77
N GLU A 164 -15.19 -7.71 -1.54
CA GLU A 164 -16.56 -7.75 -1.02
C GLU A 164 -16.72 -8.80 0.07
N ALA A 165 -16.24 -10.02 -0.18
CA ALA A 165 -16.32 -11.12 0.79
C ALA A 165 -15.55 -10.81 2.09
N MET A 166 -14.41 -10.12 1.99
CA MET A 166 -13.62 -9.73 3.16
C MET A 166 -14.27 -8.60 3.95
N ASP A 167 -14.90 -7.61 3.30
CA ASP A 167 -15.67 -6.57 3.99
C ASP A 167 -16.89 -7.14 4.72
N GLN A 168 -17.60 -8.08 4.08
CA GLN A 168 -18.70 -8.79 4.70
C GLN A 168 -18.22 -9.60 5.92
N ALA A 169 -17.15 -10.38 5.77
CA ALA A 169 -16.59 -11.16 6.87
C ALA A 169 -16.14 -10.28 8.04
N HIS A 170 -15.53 -9.12 7.76
CA HIS A 170 -15.19 -8.14 8.78
C HIS A 170 -16.43 -7.63 9.52
N THR A 171 -17.50 -7.28 8.80
CA THR A 171 -18.77 -6.84 9.38
C THR A 171 -19.35 -7.89 10.34
N GLU A 172 -19.40 -9.15 9.89
CA GLU A 172 -19.90 -10.27 10.69
C GLU A 172 -19.05 -10.51 11.96
N LEU A 173 -17.72 -10.37 11.86
CA LEU A 173 -16.82 -10.53 13.00
C LEU A 173 -17.01 -9.43 14.04
N VAL A 174 -17.17 -8.18 13.61
CA VAL A 174 -17.38 -7.05 14.52
C VAL A 174 -18.73 -7.18 15.23
N GLU A 175 -19.80 -7.50 14.51
CA GLU A 175 -21.15 -7.68 15.08
C GLU A 175 -21.22 -8.83 16.10
N GLN A 176 -20.46 -9.90 15.90
CA GLN A 176 -20.38 -11.00 16.87
C GLN A 176 -19.66 -10.63 18.17
N THR A 177 -18.89 -9.54 18.17
CA THR A 177 -18.08 -9.09 19.32
C THR A 177 -18.67 -7.87 20.04
N ALA A 178 -19.78 -7.31 19.55
CA ALA A 178 -20.53 -6.18 20.12
C ALA A 178 -21.61 -6.66 21.12
#